data_AF-A0A1E3QHG3-F1
#
_entry.id   AF-A0A1E3QHG3-F1
#
_cell.length_a   1.000
_cell.length_b   1.000
_cell.length_c   1.000
_cell.angle_alpha   90.00
_cell.angle_beta   90.00
_cell.angle_gamma   90.00
#
_symmetry.space_group_name_H-M   'P 1'
#
loop_
_entity.id
_entity.type
_entity.pdbx_description
1 polymer ?
#
loop_
_entity_poly.entity_id
_entity_poly.type
_entity_poly.pdbx_seq_one_letter_code
_entity_poly.pdbx_strand_id
1 'polypeptide(L)'
;MGLLTIIKKQKLKDKEVRVLMLGLDNSGKSSILNSLLKKSIDDIPPTMGFNIETLLYRNFTMNIWDIGGQSTLRPFWFNYFEKTDSLVWVIDGTTYKQRLYEIAEEFLNILKQDNLIIGCNFLIMINKIDLLFGAEDIDKTRRASKLQEVTDEIIHILKLKEMTNHSWKIIPVSAKTGENVDTAIDWVVDEIKERLYIL
;
A
#
# COMPACT_ATOMS: atom_id res chain seq x y z
N MET A 1 16.42 -15.40 -28.41
CA MET A 1 15.54 -15.00 -27.28
C MET A 1 16.39 -15.02 -26.02
N GLY A 2 16.49 -13.91 -25.28
CA GLY A 2 17.35 -13.81 -24.09
C GLY A 2 16.68 -14.37 -22.84
N LEU A 3 17.48 -14.66 -21.80
CA LEU A 3 17.02 -15.17 -20.50
C LEU A 3 15.94 -14.27 -19.86
N LEU A 4 16.12 -12.94 -19.95
CA LEU A 4 15.14 -11.95 -19.48
C LEU A 4 13.76 -12.13 -20.13
N THR A 5 13.71 -12.42 -21.43
CA THR A 5 12.46 -12.61 -22.17
C THR A 5 11.74 -13.89 -21.73
N ILE A 6 12.48 -14.93 -21.38
CA ILE A 6 11.93 -16.20 -20.87
C ILE A 6 11.36 -16.00 -19.47
N ILE A 7 12.11 -15.35 -18.57
CA ILE A 7 11.65 -15.03 -17.21
C ILE A 7 10.37 -14.17 -17.26
N LYS A 8 10.30 -13.17 -18.14
CA LYS A 8 9.08 -12.35 -18.34
C LYS A 8 7.89 -13.18 -18.81
N LYS A 9 8.07 -14.02 -19.85
CA LYS A 9 7.02 -14.89 -20.36
C LYS A 9 6.52 -15.87 -19.31
N GLN A 10 7.42 -16.37 -18.45
CA GLN A 10 7.05 -17.23 -17.34
C GLN A 10 6.22 -16.45 -16.30
N LYS A 11 6.68 -15.26 -15.87
CA LYS A 11 5.94 -14.42 -14.92
C LYS A 11 4.56 -13.99 -15.44
N LEU A 12 4.45 -13.69 -16.74
CA LEU A 12 3.17 -13.43 -17.42
C LEU A 12 2.24 -14.64 -17.45
N LYS A 13 2.79 -15.86 -17.52
CA LYS A 13 2.01 -17.10 -17.45
C LYS A 13 1.55 -17.39 -16.02
N ASP A 14 2.44 -17.18 -15.05
CA ASP A 14 2.17 -17.49 -13.65
C ASP A 14 1.11 -16.54 -13.07
N LYS A 15 1.08 -15.28 -13.53
CA LYS A 15 0.16 -14.23 -13.05
C LYS A 15 0.14 -14.11 -11.53
N GLU A 16 1.26 -14.44 -10.89
CA GLU A 16 1.45 -14.31 -9.47
C GLU A 16 2.04 -12.92 -9.17
N VAL A 17 1.48 -12.28 -8.15
CA VAL A 17 1.88 -10.94 -7.70
C VAL A 17 2.18 -11.01 -6.22
N ARG A 18 3.36 -10.53 -5.81
CA ARG A 18 3.67 -10.33 -4.40
C ARG A 18 3.42 -8.89 -4.00
N VAL A 19 2.47 -8.68 -3.08
CA VAL A 19 2.19 -7.38 -2.47
C VAL A 19 2.68 -7.38 -1.04
N LEU A 20 3.48 -6.38 -0.67
CA LEU A 20 3.94 -6.17 0.70
C LEU A 20 3.21 -4.98 1.30
N MET A 21 2.43 -5.19 2.36
CA MET A 21 1.69 -4.14 3.04
C MET A 21 2.40 -3.72 4.32
N LEU A 22 2.87 -2.48 4.35
CA LEU A 22 3.60 -1.85 5.44
C LEU A 22 2.92 -0.55 5.87
N GLY A 23 3.35 -0.01 7.00
CA GLY A 23 2.77 1.18 7.62
C GLY A 23 2.84 1.08 9.14
N LEU A 24 2.70 2.20 9.82
CA LEU A 24 2.76 2.23 11.28
C LEU A 24 1.68 1.35 11.93
N ASP A 25 1.87 1.01 13.19
CA ASP A 25 0.84 0.38 14.01
C ASP A 25 -0.46 1.20 13.97
N ASN A 26 -1.59 0.51 14.04
CA ASN A 26 -2.93 1.09 13.97
C ASN A 26 -3.29 1.82 12.65
N SER A 27 -2.45 1.79 11.61
CA SER A 27 -2.80 2.39 10.31
C SER A 27 -3.95 1.67 9.58
N GLY A 28 -4.27 0.43 9.98
CA GLY A 28 -5.40 -0.35 9.47
C GLY A 28 -5.05 -1.30 8.32
N LYS A 29 -3.78 -1.72 8.20
CA LYS A 29 -3.31 -2.71 7.21
C LYS A 29 -4.16 -3.98 7.17
N SER A 30 -4.28 -4.66 8.31
CA SER A 30 -5.07 -5.88 8.45
C SER A 30 -6.56 -5.64 8.17
N SER A 31 -7.10 -4.47 8.51
CA SER A 31 -8.48 -4.09 8.17
C SER A 31 -8.68 -3.92 6.66
N ILE A 32 -7.73 -3.32 5.95
CA ILE A 32 -7.75 -3.21 4.48
C ILE A 32 -7.70 -4.61 3.86
N LEU A 33 -6.81 -5.47 4.35
CA LEU A 33 -6.68 -6.84 3.86
C LEU A 33 -7.98 -7.64 4.08
N ASN A 34 -8.58 -7.56 5.27
CA ASN A 34 -9.86 -8.22 5.55
C ASN A 34 -11.00 -7.64 4.71
N SER A 35 -11.03 -6.32 4.47
CA SER A 35 -12.00 -5.66 3.60
C SER A 35 -11.91 -6.20 2.16
N LEU A 36 -10.70 -6.32 1.61
CA LEU A 36 -10.46 -6.93 0.29
C LEU A 36 -10.92 -8.39 0.21
N LEU A 37 -10.70 -9.15 1.27
CA LEU A 37 -11.09 -10.55 1.36
C LEU A 37 -12.56 -10.75 1.74
N LYS A 38 -13.32 -9.66 1.95
CA LYS A 38 -14.71 -9.68 2.45
C LYS A 38 -14.85 -10.46 3.76
N LYS A 39 -13.83 -10.40 4.62
CA LYS A 39 -13.82 -10.93 5.99
C LYS A 39 -14.32 -9.85 6.96
N SER A 40 -14.73 -10.25 8.16
CA SER A 40 -15.05 -9.29 9.22
C SER A 40 -13.83 -8.44 9.55
N ILE A 41 -14.09 -7.16 9.82
CA ILE A 41 -13.10 -6.16 10.24
C ILE A 41 -13.24 -5.78 11.72
N ASP A 42 -14.14 -6.45 12.44
CA ASP A 42 -14.42 -6.20 13.85
C ASP A 42 -13.31 -6.80 14.72
N ASP A 43 -12.89 -6.05 15.73
CA ASP A 43 -11.95 -6.50 16.78
C ASP A 43 -10.66 -7.18 16.27
N ILE A 44 -10.10 -6.68 15.16
CA ILE A 44 -8.82 -7.20 14.64
C ILE A 44 -7.68 -6.87 15.62
N PRO A 45 -7.01 -7.86 16.21
CA PRO A 45 -5.90 -7.61 17.12
C PRO A 45 -4.67 -7.08 16.37
N PRO A 46 -3.76 -6.36 17.05
CA PRO A 46 -2.48 -5.97 16.44
C PRO A 46 -1.69 -7.18 15.94
N THR A 47 -1.23 -7.14 14.69
CA THR A 47 -0.45 -8.21 14.07
C THR A 47 0.91 -8.37 14.76
N MET A 48 1.15 -9.55 15.34
CA MET A 48 2.44 -9.97 15.86
C MET A 48 3.21 -10.70 14.75
N GLY A 49 4.21 -10.06 14.15
CA GLY A 49 4.95 -10.64 13.03
C GLY A 49 4.31 -10.33 11.68
N PHE A 50 3.65 -11.30 11.04
CA PHE A 50 3.03 -11.14 9.73
C PHE A 50 1.83 -12.07 9.50
N ASN A 51 0.97 -11.71 8.56
CA ASN A 51 -0.06 -12.56 7.97
C ASN A 51 0.13 -12.64 6.44
N ILE A 52 -0.20 -13.78 5.83
CA ILE A 52 -0.17 -13.95 4.38
C ILE A 52 -1.54 -14.42 3.92
N GLU A 53 -2.12 -13.70 2.98
CA GLU A 53 -3.38 -14.08 2.36
C GLU A 53 -3.22 -14.09 0.84
N THR A 54 -3.86 -15.06 0.20
CA THR A 54 -3.88 -15.17 -1.26
C THR A 54 -5.24 -14.74 -1.76
N LEU A 55 -5.26 -13.73 -2.64
CA LEU A 55 -6.45 -13.20 -3.29
C LEU A 55 -6.39 -13.45 -4.80
N LEU A 56 -7.42 -14.10 -5.35
CA LEU A 56 -7.61 -14.15 -6.80
C LEU A 56 -8.32 -12.87 -7.25
N TYR A 57 -7.63 -12.03 -8.03
CA TYR A 57 -8.16 -10.74 -8.47
C TYR A 57 -7.81 -10.46 -9.94
N ARG A 58 -8.81 -10.22 -10.79
CA ARG A 58 -8.65 -9.92 -12.23
C ARG A 58 -7.70 -10.87 -12.97
N ASN A 59 -7.80 -12.18 -12.68
CA ASN A 59 -6.96 -13.29 -13.18
C ASN A 59 -5.50 -13.31 -12.67
N PHE A 60 -5.17 -12.53 -11.65
CA PHE A 60 -3.90 -12.62 -10.92
C PHE A 60 -4.11 -13.32 -9.58
N THR A 61 -3.10 -14.07 -9.18
CA THR A 61 -2.97 -14.62 -7.82
C THR A 61 -2.11 -13.66 -7.01
N MET A 62 -2.74 -12.84 -6.18
CA MET A 62 -2.06 -11.85 -5.35
C MET A 62 -1.76 -12.44 -3.97
N ASN A 63 -0.49 -12.57 -3.64
CA ASN A 63 -0.01 -12.96 -2.32
C ASN A 63 0.29 -11.69 -1.53
N ILE A 64 -0.60 -11.34 -0.60
CA ILE A 64 -0.52 -10.11 0.19
C ILE A 64 0.09 -10.45 1.55
N TRP A 65 1.23 -9.82 1.84
CA TRP A 65 1.96 -9.94 3.10
C TRP A 65 1.63 -8.72 3.98
N ASP A 66 0.79 -8.91 5.00
CA ASP A 66 0.51 -7.89 6.03
C ASP A 66 1.52 -8.02 7.16
N ILE A 67 2.40 -7.04 7.31
CA ILE A 67 3.47 -7.07 8.33
C ILE A 67 3.08 -6.18 9.51
N GLY A 68 3.36 -6.64 10.72
CA GLY A 68 3.16 -5.87 11.95
C GLY A 68 3.89 -4.53 11.92
N GLY A 69 3.18 -3.47 12.34
CA GLY A 69 3.66 -2.08 12.27
C GLY A 69 4.16 -1.50 13.58
N GLN A 70 4.18 -2.28 14.66
CA GLN A 70 4.70 -1.83 15.95
C GLN A 70 6.18 -1.50 15.82
N SER A 71 6.65 -0.45 16.50
CA SER A 71 8.04 0.03 16.42
C SER A 71 9.08 -1.08 16.66
N THR A 72 8.78 -2.04 17.53
CA THR A 72 9.64 -3.20 17.83
C THR A 72 9.77 -4.18 16.65
N LEU A 73 8.84 -4.17 15.70
CA LEU A 73 8.82 -5.08 14.54
C LEU A 73 9.42 -4.45 13.27
N ARG A 74 9.43 -3.13 13.15
CA ARG A 74 9.88 -2.41 11.94
C ARG A 74 11.33 -2.65 11.55
N PRO A 75 12.28 -2.84 12.49
CA PRO A 75 13.64 -3.24 12.14
C PRO A 75 13.70 -4.53 11.34
N PHE A 76 12.67 -5.38 11.36
CA PHE A 76 12.62 -6.65 10.61
C PHE A 76 11.90 -6.55 9.26
N TRP A 77 11.37 -5.38 8.87
CA TRP A 77 10.66 -5.21 7.61
C TRP A 77 11.51 -5.55 6.38
N PHE A 78 12.81 -5.25 6.42
CA PHE A 78 13.72 -5.51 5.29
C PHE A 78 13.79 -7.00 4.90
N ASN A 79 13.48 -7.91 5.83
CA ASN A 79 13.44 -9.35 5.56
C ASN A 79 12.35 -9.75 4.54
N TYR A 80 11.39 -8.87 4.26
CA TYR A 80 10.26 -9.14 3.38
C TYR A 80 10.34 -8.42 2.02
N PHE A 81 11.38 -7.61 1.79
CA PHE A 81 11.46 -6.73 0.62
C PHE A 81 11.72 -7.47 -0.69
N GLU A 82 12.57 -8.50 -0.65
CA GLU A 82 12.94 -9.24 -1.86
C GLU A 82 11.73 -9.81 -2.60
N LYS A 83 11.76 -9.71 -3.94
CA LYS A 83 10.72 -10.22 -4.84
C LYS A 83 9.34 -9.57 -4.64
N THR A 84 9.28 -8.36 -4.09
CA THR A 84 8.04 -7.59 -3.98
C THR A 84 7.71 -6.91 -5.32
N ASP A 85 6.50 -7.11 -5.83
CA ASP A 85 6.02 -6.45 -7.05
C ASP A 85 5.40 -5.08 -6.81
N SER A 86 4.74 -4.94 -5.65
CA SER A 86 4.18 -3.68 -5.17
C SER A 86 4.23 -3.60 -3.64
N LEU A 87 4.60 -2.43 -3.14
CA LEU A 87 4.62 -2.09 -1.74
C LEU A 87 3.45 -1.15 -1.46
N VAL A 88 2.58 -1.55 -0.55
CA VAL A 88 1.46 -0.73 -0.07
C VAL A 88 1.88 -0.07 1.23
N TRP A 89 1.96 1.25 1.24
CA TRP A 89 2.25 2.06 2.42
C TRP A 89 0.95 2.64 2.99
N VAL A 90 0.50 2.11 4.13
CA VAL A 90 -0.77 2.49 4.75
C VAL A 90 -0.56 3.53 5.84
N ILE A 91 -1.26 4.66 5.70
CA ILE A 91 -1.23 5.80 6.62
C ILE A 91 -2.62 5.99 7.23
N ASP A 92 -2.70 6.23 8.54
CA ASP A 92 -3.95 6.63 9.18
C ASP A 92 -4.24 8.11 8.89
N GLY A 93 -5.23 8.41 8.05
CA GLY A 93 -5.61 9.78 7.70
C GLY A 93 -6.09 10.63 8.87
N THR A 94 -6.49 10.03 10.00
CA THR A 94 -6.98 10.76 11.18
C THR A 94 -5.87 11.16 12.14
N THR A 95 -4.79 10.37 12.21
CA THR A 95 -3.68 10.58 13.16
C THR A 95 -2.35 10.90 12.50
N TYR A 96 -2.31 11.07 11.17
CA TYR A 96 -1.04 11.24 10.45
C TYR A 96 -0.27 12.49 10.90
N LYS A 97 -0.95 13.60 11.25
CA LYS A 97 -0.29 14.84 11.66
C LYS A 97 0.57 14.65 12.91
N GLN A 98 0.13 13.82 13.87
CA GLN A 98 0.84 13.55 15.11
C GLN A 98 2.05 12.62 14.89
N ARG A 99 2.02 11.80 13.83
CA ARG A 99 3.05 10.81 13.52
C ARG A 99 3.79 11.11 12.22
N LEU A 100 3.70 12.35 11.73
CA LEU A 100 4.14 12.73 10.39
C LEU A 100 5.64 12.46 10.17
N TYR A 101 6.46 12.78 11.18
CA TYR A 101 7.89 12.50 11.17
C TYR A 101 8.18 10.99 11.10
N GLU A 102 7.52 10.20 11.95
CA GLU A 102 7.68 8.75 12.01
C GLU A 102 7.24 8.08 10.70
N ILE A 103 6.12 8.52 10.12
CA ILE A 103 5.63 8.04 8.82
C ILE A 103 6.70 8.27 7.74
N ALA A 104 7.26 9.48 7.69
CA ALA A 104 8.25 9.85 6.68
C ALA A 104 9.59 9.15 6.90
N GLU A 105 10.08 9.08 8.14
CA GLU A 105 11.34 8.43 8.48
C GLU A 105 11.32 6.96 8.06
N GLU A 106 10.27 6.21 8.42
CA GLU A 106 10.16 4.79 8.09
C GLU A 106 10.01 4.56 6.59
N PHE A 107 9.24 5.40 5.89
CA PHE A 107 9.11 5.32 4.43
C PHE A 107 10.44 5.61 3.72
N LEU A 108 11.17 6.64 4.14
CA LEU A 108 12.49 6.95 3.59
C LEU A 108 13.51 5.85 3.93
N ASN A 109 13.39 5.19 5.08
CA ASN A 109 14.23 4.03 5.42
C ASN A 109 13.95 2.83 4.50
N ILE A 110 12.70 2.62 4.07
CA ILE A 110 12.38 1.64 3.02
C ILE A 110 13.09 2.01 1.71
N LEU A 111 13.01 3.27 1.27
CA LEU A 111 13.67 3.71 0.03
C LEU A 111 15.20 3.60 0.07
N LYS A 112 15.83 3.67 1.24
CA LYS A 112 17.28 3.39 1.39
C LYS A 112 17.65 1.94 1.04
N GLN A 113 16.68 1.02 1.03
CA GLN A 113 16.86 -0.37 0.63
C GLN A 113 16.47 -0.61 -0.84
N ASP A 114 16.62 0.39 -1.72
CA ASP A 114 16.24 0.36 -3.15
C ASP A 114 16.72 -0.92 -3.87
N ASN A 115 17.92 -1.40 -3.52
CA ASN A 115 18.49 -2.63 -4.07
C ASN A 115 17.64 -3.90 -3.83
N LEU A 116 16.81 -3.92 -2.77
CA LEU A 116 15.92 -5.05 -2.44
C LEU A 116 14.53 -4.91 -3.08
N ILE A 117 14.16 -3.71 -3.54
CA ILE A 117 12.82 -3.38 -4.05
C ILE A 117 12.87 -2.87 -5.50
N ILE A 118 13.90 -3.23 -6.25
CA ILE A 118 14.11 -2.81 -7.64
C ILE A 118 12.86 -3.12 -8.49
N GLY A 119 12.33 -2.08 -9.13
CA GLY A 119 11.17 -2.18 -10.00
C GLY A 119 9.84 -2.38 -9.27
N CYS A 120 9.82 -2.36 -7.93
CA CYS A 120 8.59 -2.36 -7.13
C CYS A 120 7.83 -1.04 -7.32
N ASN A 121 6.50 -1.11 -7.38
CA ASN A 121 5.65 0.09 -7.43
C ASN A 121 5.14 0.41 -6.02
N PHE A 122 4.86 1.68 -5.74
CA PHE A 122 4.43 2.14 -4.41
C PHE A 122 2.99 2.66 -4.42
N LEU A 123 2.12 1.95 -3.71
CA LEU A 123 0.77 2.42 -3.46
C LEU A 123 0.68 3.02 -2.06
N ILE A 124 0.43 4.31 -1.96
CA ILE A 124 0.20 4.97 -0.68
C ILE A 124 -1.30 5.00 -0.44
N MET A 125 -1.76 4.35 0.64
CA MET A 125 -3.15 4.37 1.05
C MET A 125 -3.33 5.28 2.25
N ILE A 126 -4.11 6.36 2.09
CA ILE A 126 -4.56 7.18 3.22
C ILE A 126 -5.85 6.54 3.72
N ASN A 127 -5.76 5.75 4.78
CA ASN A 127 -6.87 4.98 5.33
C ASN A 127 -7.71 5.81 6.32
N LYS A 128 -8.87 5.24 6.71
CA LYS A 128 -9.82 5.80 7.68
C LYS A 128 -10.42 7.12 7.23
N ILE A 129 -10.58 7.31 5.92
CA ILE A 129 -11.20 8.53 5.39
C ILE A 129 -12.65 8.68 5.84
N ASP A 130 -13.34 7.60 6.20
CA ASP A 130 -14.67 7.64 6.82
C ASP A 130 -14.70 8.43 8.14
N LEU A 131 -13.57 8.55 8.83
CA LEU A 131 -13.41 9.29 10.08
C LEU A 131 -12.67 10.63 9.91
N LEU A 132 -12.04 10.84 8.75
CA LEU A 132 -11.29 12.07 8.44
C LEU A 132 -12.22 13.29 8.32
N PHE A 133 -13.47 13.04 7.94
CA PHE A 133 -14.55 14.01 7.93
C PHE A 133 -15.30 13.82 9.25
N GLY A 134 -15.47 14.89 10.03
CA GLY A 134 -16.23 14.83 11.28
C GLY A 134 -17.68 14.36 11.05
N ALA A 135 -18.42 14.14 12.13
CA ALA A 135 -19.82 13.65 12.07
C ALA A 135 -20.80 14.60 11.35
N GLU A 136 -20.36 15.79 10.94
CA GLU A 136 -21.15 16.70 10.13
C GLU A 136 -21.13 16.25 8.67
N ASP A 137 -22.30 16.22 8.03
CA ASP A 137 -22.46 16.05 6.58
C ASP A 137 -21.67 17.13 5.83
N ILE A 138 -20.39 16.87 5.64
CA ILE A 138 -19.51 17.69 4.83
C ILE A 138 -19.94 17.46 3.38
N ASP A 139 -20.42 18.52 2.73
CA ASP A 139 -20.66 18.51 1.28
C ASP A 139 -19.42 18.02 0.53
N LYS A 140 -19.66 17.32 -0.59
CA LYS A 140 -18.65 16.68 -1.45
C LYS A 140 -17.47 17.61 -1.76
N THR A 141 -17.74 18.90 -1.91
CA THR A 141 -16.71 19.92 -2.16
C THR A 141 -15.67 20.00 -1.04
N ARG A 142 -16.11 20.13 0.23
CA ARG A 142 -15.15 20.24 1.35
C ARG A 142 -14.46 18.90 1.61
N ARG A 143 -15.15 17.77 1.36
CA ARG A 143 -14.55 16.43 1.41
C ARG A 143 -13.34 16.36 0.46
N ALA A 144 -13.54 16.78 -0.79
CA ALA A 144 -12.50 16.81 -1.81
C ALA A 144 -11.34 17.73 -1.41
N SER A 145 -11.63 18.96 -0.95
CA SER A 145 -10.58 19.88 -0.49
C SER A 145 -9.75 19.32 0.66
N LYS A 146 -10.38 18.63 1.62
CA LYS A 146 -9.68 18.05 2.76
C LYS A 146 -8.80 16.87 2.34
N LEU A 147 -9.29 16.00 1.45
CA LEU A 147 -8.47 14.91 0.90
C LEU A 147 -7.29 15.45 0.11
N GLN A 148 -7.48 16.54 -0.63
CA GLN A 148 -6.41 17.21 -1.37
C GLN A 148 -5.33 17.75 -0.42
N GLU A 149 -5.73 18.45 0.66
CA GLU A 149 -4.80 18.94 1.70
C GLU A 149 -3.92 17.80 2.25
N VAL A 150 -4.55 16.71 2.70
CA VAL A 150 -3.82 15.56 3.27
C VAL A 150 -2.91 14.92 2.22
N THR A 151 -3.40 14.77 0.99
CA THR A 151 -2.64 14.17 -0.11
C THR A 151 -1.39 14.99 -0.43
N ASP A 152 -1.51 16.31 -0.54
CA ASP A 152 -0.39 17.21 -0.84
C ASP A 152 0.66 17.20 0.28
N GLU A 153 0.22 17.17 1.54
CA GLU A 153 1.11 17.08 2.70
C GLU A 153 1.89 15.75 2.72
N ILE A 154 1.21 14.63 2.41
CA ILE A 154 1.85 13.31 2.31
C ILE A 154 2.83 13.25 1.13
N ILE A 155 2.47 13.78 -0.05
CA ILE A 155 3.38 13.86 -1.20
C ILE A 155 4.66 14.61 -0.83
N HIS A 156 4.51 15.73 -0.11
CA HIS A 156 5.63 16.56 0.30
C HIS A 156 6.54 15.83 1.30
N ILE A 157 5.99 15.29 2.39
CA ILE A 157 6.80 14.69 3.46
C ILE A 157 7.46 13.38 3.05
N LEU A 158 6.80 12.58 2.21
CA LEU A 158 7.35 11.34 1.67
C LEU A 158 8.29 11.57 0.49
N LYS A 159 8.43 12.82 0.03
CA LYS A 159 9.26 13.21 -1.12
C LYS A 159 8.93 12.43 -2.39
N LEU A 160 7.66 12.11 -2.62
CA LEU A 160 7.27 11.22 -3.73
C LEU A 160 7.65 11.80 -5.11
N LYS A 161 7.68 13.13 -5.24
CA LYS A 161 8.11 13.80 -6.48
C LYS A 161 9.60 13.62 -6.79
N GLU A 162 10.42 13.30 -5.78
CA GLU A 162 11.84 13.01 -5.95
C GLU A 162 12.10 11.53 -6.31
N MET A 163 11.07 10.68 -6.19
CA MET A 163 11.18 9.24 -6.46
C MET A 163 11.10 8.96 -7.97
N THR A 164 12.23 8.68 -8.59
CA THR A 164 12.35 8.43 -10.04
C THR A 164 12.42 6.95 -10.42
N ASN A 165 12.82 6.08 -9.49
CA ASN A 165 13.08 4.65 -9.76
C ASN A 165 11.83 3.77 -9.66
N HIS A 166 10.73 4.32 -9.12
CA HIS A 166 9.50 3.58 -8.86
C HIS A 166 8.28 4.39 -9.28
N SER A 167 7.28 3.72 -9.87
CA SER A 167 5.97 4.32 -10.02
C SER A 167 5.26 4.38 -8.68
N TRP A 168 4.42 5.40 -8.49
CA TRP A 168 3.66 5.56 -7.27
C TRP A 168 2.30 6.18 -7.49
N LYS A 169 1.39 5.90 -6.57
CA LYS A 169 0.07 6.55 -6.52
C LYS A 169 -0.40 6.68 -5.08
N ILE A 170 -1.11 7.77 -4.79
CA ILE A 170 -1.85 7.92 -3.54
C ILE A 170 -3.33 7.66 -3.81
N ILE A 171 -3.95 6.81 -3.00
CA ILE A 171 -5.40 6.57 -3.04
C ILE A 171 -5.95 6.66 -1.61
N PRO A 172 -6.82 7.64 -1.32
CA PRO A 172 -7.54 7.68 -0.06
C PRO A 172 -8.56 6.54 0.00
N VAL A 173 -8.57 5.77 1.08
CA VAL A 173 -9.41 4.58 1.27
C VAL A 173 -10.10 4.56 2.62
N SER A 174 -11.21 3.82 2.71
CA SER A 174 -11.76 3.38 4.00
C SER A 174 -11.86 1.87 4.00
N ALA A 175 -11.03 1.23 4.83
CA ALA A 175 -11.18 -0.20 5.11
C ALA A 175 -12.58 -0.54 5.66
N LYS A 176 -13.17 0.40 6.43
CA LYS A 176 -14.46 0.22 7.11
C LYS A 176 -15.63 0.18 6.15
N THR A 177 -15.67 1.11 5.19
CA THR A 177 -16.77 1.20 4.22
C THR A 177 -16.48 0.46 2.91
N GLY A 178 -15.21 0.08 2.67
CA GLY A 178 -14.74 -0.44 1.39
C GLY A 178 -14.44 0.64 0.35
N GLU A 179 -14.62 1.92 0.69
CA GLU A 179 -14.42 3.03 -0.25
C GLU A 179 -13.00 3.02 -0.82
N ASN A 180 -12.91 3.01 -2.15
CA ASN A 180 -11.69 3.00 -2.96
C ASN A 180 -10.71 1.84 -2.74
N VAL A 181 -11.06 0.83 -1.94
CA VAL A 181 -10.20 -0.32 -1.67
C VAL A 181 -9.95 -1.12 -2.95
N ASP A 182 -11.00 -1.42 -3.71
CA ASP A 182 -10.90 -2.11 -5.02
C ASP A 182 -10.15 -1.26 -6.05
N THR A 183 -10.46 0.05 -6.12
CA THR A 183 -9.76 1.01 -6.99
C THR A 183 -8.25 1.00 -6.75
N ALA A 184 -7.84 0.83 -5.49
CA ALA A 184 -6.44 0.81 -5.12
C ALA A 184 -5.73 -0.46 -5.60
N ILE A 185 -6.37 -1.63 -5.46
CA ILE A 185 -5.83 -2.89 -5.99
C ILE A 185 -5.91 -2.95 -7.52
N ASP A 186 -6.91 -2.34 -8.15
CA ASP A 186 -6.96 -2.19 -9.59
C ASP A 186 -5.71 -1.50 -10.14
N TRP A 187 -5.28 -0.42 -9.50
CA TRP A 187 -4.05 0.27 -9.90
C TRP A 187 -2.81 -0.63 -9.77
N VAL A 188 -2.68 -1.41 -8.69
CA VAL A 188 -1.57 -2.37 -8.53
C VAL A 188 -1.53 -3.35 -9.69
N VAL A 189 -2.68 -3.94 -10.04
CA VAL A 189 -2.77 -4.90 -11.14
C VAL A 189 -2.46 -4.25 -12.48
N ASP A 190 -2.96 -3.04 -12.72
CA ASP A 190 -2.77 -2.35 -13.99
C ASP A 190 -1.30 -1.92 -14.19
N GLU A 191 -0.64 -1.40 -13.16
CA GLU A 191 0.80 -1.10 -13.22
C GLU A 191 1.66 -2.34 -13.46
N ILE A 192 1.31 -3.47 -12.82
CA ILE A 192 2.04 -4.73 -13.03
C ILE A 192 1.86 -5.22 -14.46
N LYS A 193 0.64 -5.12 -15.01
CA LYS A 193 0.40 -5.44 -16.42
C LYS A 193 1.24 -4.55 -17.32
N GLU A 194 1.17 -3.24 -17.16
CA GLU A 194 1.93 -2.29 -17.98
C GLU A 194 3.42 -2.61 -17.97
N ARG A 195 4.01 -2.83 -16.79
CA ARG A 195 5.42 -3.22 -16.65
C ARG A 195 5.76 -4.55 -17.35
N LEU A 196 4.82 -5.49 -17.39
CA LEU A 196 5.00 -6.78 -18.06
C LEU A 196 4.77 -6.71 -19.59
N TYR A 197 3.99 -5.75 -20.09
CA TYR A 197 3.68 -5.60 -21.52
C TYR A 197 4.56 -4.56 -22.26
N ILE A 198 5.16 -3.60 -21.55
CA ILE A 198 6.00 -2.53 -22.13
C ILE A 198 7.44 -3.01 -22.46
N LEU A 199 7.85 -4.21 -22.03
CA LEU A 199 9.21 -4.73 -22.17
C LEU A 199 9.29 -6.11 -22.84
#